data_AF-A0AAW5JRJ6-F1
#
_entry.id   AF-A0AAW5JRJ6-F1
#
_cell.length_a   1.000
_cell.length_b   1.000
_cell.length_c   1.000
_cell.angle_alpha   90.00
_cell.angle_beta   90.00
_cell.angle_gamma   90.00
#
_symmetry.space_group_name_H-M   'P 1'
#
loop_
_entity.id
_entity.type
_entity.pdbx_description
1 polymer ?
#
loop_
_entity_poly.entity_id
_entity_poly.type
_entity_poly.pdbx_seq_one_letter_code
_entity_poly.pdbx_strand_id
1 'polypeptide(L)'
;KDEVTKLRMNSPESLKFLNNATKFYNLMMKYSCAIREIQTKLEVLDDEFSAENNRNPISFIKTGIKKPNSIYNKLQKMGYEFTTENIQTYLNVVAGVR
;
A
#
# COMPACT_ATOMS: atom_id res chain seq x y z
N LYS A 1 36.82 2.52 0.53
CA LYS A 1 35.72 2.50 1.54
C LYS A 1 34.46 1.85 0.98
N ASP A 2 34.19 1.97 -0.33
CA ASP A 2 32.97 1.44 -0.97
C ASP A 2 32.91 -0.09 -1.08
N GLU A 3 34.05 -0.78 -1.21
CA GLU A 3 34.07 -2.26 -1.25
C GLU A 3 33.80 -2.91 0.11
N VAL A 4 34.24 -2.29 1.21
CA VAL A 4 34.01 -2.78 2.58
C VAL A 4 32.52 -2.66 2.94
N THR A 5 31.86 -1.60 2.48
CA THR A 5 30.41 -1.42 2.64
C THR A 5 29.63 -2.46 1.82
N LYS A 6 30.08 -2.76 0.59
CA LYS A 6 29.50 -3.84 -0.24
C LYS A 6 29.68 -5.22 0.40
N LEU A 7 30.84 -5.51 0.99
CA LEU A 7 31.10 -6.76 1.73
C LEU A 7 30.19 -6.91 2.96
N ARG A 8 29.87 -5.82 3.67
CA ARG A 8 28.90 -5.84 4.79
C ARG A 8 27.45 -6.07 4.35
N MET A 9 27.09 -5.70 3.12
CA MET A 9 25.77 -5.95 2.52
C MET A 9 25.58 -7.38 1.99
N ASN A 10 26.66 -8.19 1.94
CA ASN A 10 26.60 -9.59 1.54
C ASN A 10 26.48 -10.56 2.73
N SER A 11 26.20 -10.05 3.94
CA SER A 11 25.92 -10.93 5.08
C SER A 11 24.56 -11.61 4.90
N PRO A 12 24.37 -12.86 5.37
CA PRO A 12 23.09 -13.55 5.29
C PRO A 12 21.92 -12.76 5.89
N GLU A 13 22.21 -11.95 6.92
CA GLU A 13 21.24 -11.14 7.64
C GLU A 13 20.84 -9.87 6.88
N SER A 14 21.79 -9.21 6.22
CA SER A 14 21.50 -8.06 5.35
C SER A 14 20.72 -8.47 4.10
N LEU A 15 21.00 -9.63 3.51
CA LEU A 15 20.21 -10.21 2.43
C LEU A 15 18.76 -10.51 2.85
N LYS A 16 18.55 -11.05 4.06
CA LYS A 16 17.21 -11.27 4.61
C LYS A 16 16.45 -9.95 4.79
N PHE A 17 17.09 -8.92 5.34
CA PHE A 17 16.50 -7.60 5.49
C PHE A 17 16.09 -7.00 4.14
N LEU A 18 16.98 -7.03 3.15
CA LEU A 18 16.70 -6.53 1.80
C LEU A 18 15.52 -7.26 1.17
N ASN A 19 15.49 -8.59 1.27
CA ASN A 19 14.37 -9.38 0.74
C ASN A 19 13.04 -9.01 1.42
N ASN A 20 13.01 -8.87 2.75
CA ASN A 20 11.81 -8.44 3.48
C ASN A 20 11.37 -7.02 3.09
N ALA A 21 12.32 -6.10 2.92
CA ALA A 21 12.04 -4.74 2.45
C ALA A 21 11.46 -4.74 1.03
N THR A 22 12.02 -5.54 0.12
CA THR A 22 11.50 -5.71 -1.24
C THR A 22 10.09 -6.29 -1.24
N LYS A 23 9.82 -7.33 -0.43
CA LYS A 23 8.48 -7.90 -0.28
C LYS A 23 7.47 -6.85 0.19
N PHE A 24 7.82 -6.07 1.21
CA PHE A 24 6.97 -5.00 1.71
C PHE A 24 6.71 -3.93 0.64
N TYR A 25 7.75 -3.48 -0.07
CA TYR A 25 7.61 -2.53 -1.16
C TYR A 25 6.67 -3.04 -2.26
N ASN A 26 6.84 -4.30 -2.67
CA ASN A 26 5.97 -4.92 -3.67
C ASN A 26 4.51 -5.01 -3.20
N LEU A 27 4.29 -5.30 -1.92
CA LEU A 27 2.94 -5.30 -1.35
C LEU A 27 2.32 -3.90 -1.37
N MET A 28 3.07 -2.87 -0.97
CA MET A 28 2.60 -1.47 -1.01
C MET A 28 2.32 -1.00 -2.44
N MET A 29 3.15 -1.42 -3.40
CA MET A 29 2.92 -1.14 -4.82
C MET A 29 1.61 -1.77 -5.30
N LYS A 30 1.32 -3.03 -4.95
CA LYS A 30 0.05 -3.69 -5.29
C LYS A 30 -1.16 -2.93 -4.77
N TYR A 31 -1.11 -2.46 -3.52
CA TYR A 31 -2.17 -1.63 -2.95
C TYR A 31 -2.34 -0.29 -3.69
N SER A 32 -1.25 0.32 -4.13
CA SER A 32 -1.29 1.55 -4.94
C SER A 32 -1.93 1.32 -6.31
N CYS A 33 -1.58 0.22 -6.99
CA CYS A 33 -2.21 -0.15 -8.25
C CYS A 33 -3.72 -0.39 -8.08
N ALA A 34 -4.13 -1.14 -7.06
CA ALA A 34 -5.54 -1.42 -6.80
C ALA A 34 -6.35 -0.14 -6.55
N ILE A 35 -5.79 0.83 -5.82
CA ILE A 35 -6.42 2.15 -5.65
C ILE A 35 -6.60 2.85 -6.98
N ARG A 36 -5.56 2.91 -7.81
CA ARG A 36 -5.63 3.60 -9.11
C ARG A 36 -6.68 2.97 -10.02
N GLU A 37 -6.73 1.64 -10.08
CA GLU A 37 -7.73 0.94 -10.88
C GLU A 37 -9.16 1.28 -10.45
N ILE A 38 -9.43 1.30 -9.15
CA ILE A 38 -10.76 1.65 -8.62
C ILE A 38 -11.06 3.13 -8.81
N GLN A 39 -10.07 3.99 -8.55
CA GLN A 39 -10.21 5.44 -8.71
C GLN A 39 -10.58 5.80 -10.15
N THR A 40 -9.83 5.28 -11.13
CA THR A 40 -10.11 5.54 -12.54
C THR A 40 -11.49 5.05 -12.94
N LYS A 41 -11.94 3.89 -12.43
CA LYS A 41 -13.31 3.43 -12.69
C LYS A 41 -14.37 4.37 -12.13
N LEU A 42 -14.16 4.91 -10.93
CA LEU A 42 -15.09 5.87 -10.33
C LEU A 42 -15.07 7.22 -11.04
N GLU A 43 -13.91 7.66 -11.52
CA GLU A 43 -13.77 8.88 -12.34
C GLU A 43 -14.51 8.74 -13.68
N VAL A 44 -14.41 7.58 -14.34
CA VAL A 44 -15.19 7.32 -15.57
C VAL A 44 -16.70 7.37 -15.28
N LEU A 45 -17.16 6.79 -14.17
CA LEU A 45 -18.57 6.87 -13.77
C LEU A 45 -19.00 8.32 -13.43
N ASP A 46 -18.12 9.11 -12.81
CA ASP A 46 -18.36 10.52 -12.51
C ASP A 46 -18.57 11.34 -13.79
N ASP A 47 -17.76 11.09 -14.81
CA ASP A 47 -17.88 11.71 -16.14
C ASP A 47 -19.19 11.30 -16.83
N GLU A 48 -19.54 10.01 -16.81
CA GLU A 48 -20.79 9.49 -17.38
C GLU A 48 -22.03 10.11 -16.71
N PHE A 49 -22.07 10.12 -15.37
CA PHE A 49 -23.20 10.70 -14.65
C PHE A 49 -23.33 12.21 -14.86
N SER A 50 -22.21 12.92 -14.99
CA SER A 50 -22.18 14.36 -15.24
C SER A 50 -22.65 14.72 -16.65
N ALA A 51 -22.42 13.84 -17.64
CA ALA A 51 -22.84 14.06 -19.02
C ALA A 51 -24.33 13.75 -19.26
N GLU A 52 -24.85 12.70 -18.64
CA GLU A 52 -26.20 12.20 -18.92
C GLU A 52 -27.29 12.75 -17.99
N ASN A 53 -26.95 13.12 -16.75
CA ASN A 53 -27.94 13.44 -15.72
C ASN A 53 -27.88 14.91 -15.28
N ASN A 54 -29.04 15.49 -14.98
CA ASN A 54 -29.12 16.82 -14.38
C ASN A 54 -28.49 16.89 -12.97
N ARG A 55 -28.19 15.75 -12.35
CA ARG A 55 -27.55 15.66 -11.04
C ARG A 55 -26.62 14.46 -10.97
N ASN A 56 -25.35 14.73 -10.67
CA ASN A 56 -24.34 13.70 -10.44
C ASN A 56 -24.41 13.21 -8.96
N PRO A 57 -24.58 11.89 -8.70
CA PRO A 57 -24.56 11.33 -7.35
C PRO A 57 -23.17 11.31 -6.71
N ILE A 58 -22.10 11.37 -7.50
CA ILE A 58 -20.71 11.45 -7.04
C ILE A 58 -20.36 12.93 -6.84
N SER A 59 -19.71 13.25 -5.71
CA SER A 59 -19.35 14.63 -5.37
C SER A 59 -17.84 14.82 -5.23
N PHE A 60 -17.15 13.84 -4.66
CA PHE A 60 -15.70 13.78 -4.60
C PHE A 60 -15.25 12.34 -4.39
N ILE A 61 -14.07 12.01 -4.89
CA ILE A 61 -13.40 10.72 -4.67
C ILE A 61 -12.11 11.00 -3.89
N LYS A 62 -11.91 10.30 -2.78
CA LYS A 62 -10.72 10.39 -1.91
C LYS A 62 -10.05 9.04 -1.79
N THR A 63 -8.78 8.99 -2.15
CA THR A 63 -7.97 7.78 -2.04
C THR A 63 -6.88 7.93 -0.98
N GLY A 64 -6.43 6.80 -0.42
CA GLY A 64 -5.37 6.83 0.57
C GLY A 64 -4.79 5.47 0.89
N ILE A 65 -3.48 5.45 1.13
CA ILE A 65 -2.73 4.29 1.63
C ILE A 65 -2.20 4.61 3.02
N LYS A 66 -2.29 3.65 3.94
CA LYS A 66 -1.69 3.82 5.26
C LYS A 66 -0.19 3.99 5.18
N LYS A 67 0.34 4.92 5.98
CA LYS A 67 1.78 5.10 6.14
C LYS A 67 2.41 3.85 6.75
N PRO A 68 3.64 3.46 6.37
CA PRO A 68 4.35 2.30 6.94
C PRO A 68 4.39 2.30 8.47
N ASN A 69 4.67 3.45 9.09
CA ASN A 69 4.66 3.58 10.55
C ASN A 69 3.29 3.28 11.17
N SER A 70 2.21 3.69 10.49
CA SER A 70 0.85 3.40 10.95
C SER A 70 0.48 1.93 10.80
N ILE A 71 0.99 1.25 9.76
CA ILE A 71 0.84 -0.19 9.56
C ILE A 71 1.57 -0.94 10.69
N TYR A 72 2.83 -0.59 10.94
CA TYR A 72 3.64 -1.13 12.03
C TYR A 72 2.95 -0.97 13.39
N ASN A 73 2.57 0.26 13.74
CA ASN A 73 1.91 0.55 15.01
C ASN A 73 0.59 -0.20 15.17
N LYS A 74 -0.15 -0.44 14.07
CA LYS A 74 -1.42 -1.16 14.13
C LYS A 74 -1.20 -2.65 14.37
N LEU A 75 -0.22 -3.27 13.71
CA LEU A 75 0.13 -4.67 13.94
C LEU A 75 0.67 -4.90 15.35
N GLN A 76 1.56 -4.02 15.83
CA GLN A 76 2.07 -4.06 17.19
C GLN A 76 0.94 -3.98 18.23
N LYS A 77 -0.02 -3.06 18.06
CA LYS A 77 -1.20 -2.98 18.93
C LYS A 77 -2.08 -4.24 18.92
N MET A 78 -1.98 -5.06 17.86
CA MET A 78 -2.70 -6.32 17.72
C MET A 78 -1.86 -7.53 18.14
N GLY A 79 -0.60 -7.33 18.55
CA GLY A 79 0.31 -8.40 18.98
C GLY A 79 0.95 -9.19 17.84
N TYR A 80 0.91 -8.69 16.60
CA TYR A 80 1.48 -9.37 15.43
C TYR A 80 2.83 -8.79 15.01
N GLU A 81 3.72 -9.66 14.54
CA GLU A 81 4.99 -9.25 13.96
C GLU A 81 4.81 -8.48 12.65
N PHE A 82 5.77 -7.60 12.35
CA PHE A 82 5.77 -6.82 11.12
C PHE A 82 6.27 -7.66 9.93
N THR A 83 5.37 -8.49 9.40
CA THR A 83 5.60 -9.32 8.22
C THR A 83 4.59 -9.00 7.13
N THR A 84 4.93 -9.31 5.87
CA THR A 84 4.07 -9.03 4.73
C THR A 84 2.78 -9.84 4.80
N GLU A 85 2.88 -11.07 5.30
CA GLU A 85 1.81 -12.03 5.52
C GLU A 85 0.82 -11.53 6.60
N ASN A 86 1.34 -11.01 7.72
CA ASN A 86 0.50 -10.46 8.79
C ASN A 86 -0.23 -9.18 8.35
N ILE A 87 0.41 -8.34 7.52
CA ILE A 87 -0.25 -7.16 6.94
C ILE A 87 -1.47 -7.59 6.13
N GLN A 88 -1.33 -8.58 5.25
CA GLN A 88 -2.42 -9.04 4.39
C GLN A 88 -3.52 -9.77 5.16
N THR A 89 -3.16 -10.53 6.19
CA THR A 89 -4.11 -11.36 6.95
C THR A 89 -4.93 -10.54 7.94
N TYR A 90 -4.30 -9.58 8.62
CA TYR A 90 -4.91 -8.91 9.79
C TYR A 90 -5.30 -7.45 9.55
N LEU A 91 -4.81 -6.80 8.50
CA LEU A 91 -5.16 -5.40 8.21
C LEU A 91 -6.18 -5.30 7.08
N ASN A 92 -7.45 -5.14 7.47
CA ASN A 92 -8.56 -4.99 6.52
C ASN A 92 -8.49 -3.72 5.66
N VAL A 93 -7.88 -2.64 6.17
CA VAL A 93 -7.82 -1.34 5.49
C VAL A 93 -6.38 -0.85 5.45
N VAL A 94 -5.64 -1.29 4.44
CA VAL A 94 -4.32 -0.76 4.09
C VAL A 94 -4.44 0.30 3.00
N ALA A 95 -5.27 0.01 2.00
CA ALA A 95 -5.70 0.91 0.93
C ALA A 95 -7.20 1.20 1.08
N GLY A 96 -7.61 2.42 0.75
CA GLY A 96 -9.02 2.79 0.76
C GLY A 96 -9.35 3.87 -0.26
N VAL A 97 -10.57 3.79 -0.78
CA VAL A 97 -11.22 4.77 -1.65
C VAL A 97 -12.53 5.18 -0.96
N ARG A 98 -12.87 6.46 -0.96
CA ARG A 98 -14.03 7.06 -0.30
C ARG A 98 -14.71 8.07 -1.19
#